data_AF-A0A3E0QND9-F1
#
_entry.id   AF-A0A3E0QND9-F1
#
_cell.length_a   1.000
_cell.length_b   1.000
_cell.length_c   1.000
_cell.angle_alpha   90.00
_cell.angle_beta   90.00
_cell.angle_gamma   90.00
#
_symmetry.space_group_name_H-M   'P 1'
#
loop_
_entity.id
_entity.type
_entity.pdbx_description
1 polymer ?
#
loop_
_entity_poly.entity_id
_entity_poly.type
_entity_poly.pdbx_seq_one_letter_code
_entity_poly.pdbx_strand_id
1 'polypeptide(L)'
;MLFEAEAGVLNGVHAAAELSGYSGDGYVTGFDDDEDSLTVFVEAPEDGLYDMWVGYSSPGGDKYTMLSLDDRQAAEIRLAASGTFTEAYAGKWLLRTGRNEVLISRNWGWYNMDYIKIRKARKRPEHRVERRLVNPDATPETVELFNFLADQYGKHILSGQQTLLDSLKLLHKYGKEPAITGFDLMEYSPSMAEYGTKPDEVSDILMWHNRGGIVTLAWHWNAPTGLLNTPDQPWYRGFYAEASTFDVEQALADPESENYRLLLRDIDAIAVPLKQLQDLRIPILWRPLHEAEGGWFWWGAKGPEPAKQLYRLLYDRLTNVHGLNNLIWIWNSEDPAWYPGDDVVDIVSIDSYPKPGDYSPISHRYENLVQLVQDRKLAAMTENGPIPDPDLLVKTETHWSWFCTWNGDFINDGIQNSEDHIRHVLNHEYVLTLDEVKELRS
;
A
#
# COMPACT_ATOMS: atom_id res chain seq x y z
N MET A 1 -26.25 3.79 13.13
CA MET A 1 -27.40 4.39 12.44
C MET A 1 -27.30 3.97 10.99
N LEU A 2 -28.43 3.65 10.37
CA LEU A 2 -28.51 3.13 9.02
C LEU A 2 -29.41 4.09 8.21
N PHE A 3 -28.98 4.42 7.00
CA PHE A 3 -29.62 5.37 6.10
C PHE A 3 -29.83 4.69 4.75
N GLU A 4 -31.09 4.41 4.42
CA GLU A 4 -31.46 3.65 3.23
C GLU A 4 -31.11 4.39 1.94
N ALA A 5 -30.56 3.67 0.96
CA ALA A 5 -30.09 4.23 -0.30
C ALA A 5 -31.27 4.77 -1.14
N GLU A 6 -32.41 4.08 -1.15
CA GLU A 6 -33.59 4.45 -1.91
C GLU A 6 -34.26 5.75 -1.41
N ALA A 7 -33.91 6.21 -0.21
CA ALA A 7 -34.34 7.51 0.32
C ALA A 7 -33.42 8.69 -0.10
N GLY A 8 -32.32 8.39 -0.81
CA GLY A 8 -31.36 9.37 -1.30
C GLY A 8 -31.82 10.16 -2.52
N VAL A 9 -30.94 11.04 -3.02
CA VAL A 9 -31.11 11.69 -4.32
C VAL A 9 -30.45 10.81 -5.38
N LEU A 10 -31.26 10.40 -6.36
CA LEU A 10 -30.87 9.51 -7.44
C LEU A 10 -30.55 10.35 -8.69
N ASN A 11 -29.36 10.17 -9.26
CA ASN A 11 -28.93 10.78 -10.51
C ASN A 11 -28.51 9.68 -11.49
N GLY A 12 -29.29 9.45 -12.55
CA GLY A 12 -29.06 8.37 -13.52
C GLY A 12 -29.41 6.95 -13.01
N VAL A 13 -29.34 6.74 -11.69
CA VAL A 13 -29.71 5.50 -10.99
C VAL A 13 -31.20 5.45 -10.62
N HIS A 14 -31.70 4.29 -10.22
CA HIS A 14 -33.10 4.10 -9.79
C HIS A 14 -33.25 3.10 -8.63
N ALA A 15 -34.34 3.23 -7.88
CA ALA A 15 -34.69 2.28 -6.82
C ALA A 15 -35.31 1.00 -7.41
N ALA A 16 -35.00 -0.13 -6.79
CA ALA A 16 -35.35 -1.48 -7.18
C ALA A 16 -35.65 -2.33 -5.94
N ALA A 17 -36.36 -3.45 -6.12
CA ALA A 17 -36.85 -4.28 -5.00
C ALA A 17 -37.01 -5.77 -5.35
N GLU A 18 -36.46 -6.20 -6.50
CA GLU A 18 -36.60 -7.55 -7.04
C GLU A 18 -35.63 -8.57 -6.42
N LEU A 19 -34.48 -8.12 -5.90
CA LEU A 19 -33.56 -8.96 -5.14
C LEU A 19 -34.07 -9.16 -3.71
N SER A 20 -33.52 -10.14 -3.00
CA SER A 20 -33.87 -10.42 -1.60
C SER A 20 -32.69 -10.10 -0.69
N GLY A 21 -32.98 -9.70 0.55
CA GLY A 21 -31.97 -9.47 1.60
C GLY A 21 -31.50 -8.02 1.76
N TYR A 22 -32.12 -7.06 1.05
CA TYR A 22 -31.94 -5.63 1.29
C TYR A 22 -32.61 -5.18 2.60
N SER A 23 -32.21 -4.02 3.12
CA SER A 23 -32.86 -3.28 4.21
C SER A 23 -33.96 -2.36 3.67
N GLY A 24 -34.85 -1.91 4.54
CA GLY A 24 -35.86 -0.93 4.14
C GLY A 24 -36.86 -1.46 3.11
N ASP A 25 -37.15 -0.63 2.10
CA ASP A 25 -38.17 -0.88 1.08
C ASP A 25 -37.55 -1.32 -0.27
N GLY A 26 -36.23 -1.22 -0.42
CA GLY A 26 -35.52 -1.61 -1.64
C GLY A 26 -34.02 -1.38 -1.59
N TYR A 27 -33.45 -1.11 -2.76
CA TYR A 27 -32.05 -0.72 -2.94
C TYR A 27 -31.94 0.14 -4.20
N VAL A 28 -30.77 0.75 -4.45
CA VAL A 28 -30.48 1.55 -5.64
C VAL A 28 -29.58 0.77 -6.60
N THR A 29 -29.90 0.79 -7.88
CA THR A 29 -29.16 0.13 -8.97
C THR A 29 -29.13 0.99 -10.24
N GLY A 30 -28.53 0.47 -11.31
CA GLY A 30 -28.37 1.18 -12.58
C GLY A 30 -27.20 2.17 -12.57
N PHE A 31 -26.09 1.81 -11.91
CA PHE A 31 -24.83 2.55 -11.96
C PHE A 31 -24.07 2.13 -13.24
N ASP A 32 -24.48 2.66 -14.39
CA ASP A 32 -24.08 2.19 -15.72
C ASP A 32 -23.24 3.24 -16.49
N ASP A 33 -23.60 4.53 -16.36
CA ASP A 33 -22.97 5.68 -17.04
C ASP A 33 -22.05 6.49 -16.11
N ASP A 34 -21.05 7.18 -16.67
CA ASP A 34 -20.02 7.90 -15.89
C ASP A 34 -20.55 8.96 -14.90
N GLU A 35 -21.71 9.56 -15.20
CA GLU A 35 -22.36 10.58 -14.37
C GLU A 35 -23.27 10.00 -13.28
N ASP A 36 -23.49 8.68 -13.29
CA ASP A 36 -24.41 8.02 -12.38
C ASP A 36 -23.94 8.11 -10.93
N SER A 37 -24.85 8.54 -10.08
CA SER A 37 -24.54 8.83 -8.69
C SER A 37 -25.77 8.73 -7.78
N LEU A 38 -25.48 8.39 -6.53
CA LEU A 38 -26.44 8.35 -5.43
C LEU A 38 -25.92 9.25 -4.31
N THR A 39 -26.77 10.16 -3.82
CA THR A 39 -26.47 10.96 -2.63
C THR A 39 -27.31 10.48 -1.45
N VAL A 40 -26.65 9.97 -0.41
CA VAL A 40 -27.28 9.57 0.86
C VAL A 40 -26.99 10.62 1.92
N PHE A 41 -28.04 11.09 2.61
CA PHE A 41 -27.89 12.07 3.68
C PHE A 41 -27.80 11.37 5.03
N VAL A 42 -26.65 11.50 5.68
CA VAL A 42 -26.40 10.88 6.99
C VAL A 42 -26.52 11.93 8.10
N GLU A 43 -27.32 11.62 9.11
CA GLU A 43 -27.54 12.49 10.28
C GLU A 43 -26.65 12.06 11.44
N ALA A 44 -25.63 12.86 11.76
CA ALA A 44 -24.77 12.61 12.91
C ALA A 44 -25.27 13.38 14.14
N PRO A 45 -25.42 12.74 15.32
CA PRO A 45 -25.94 13.41 16.52
C PRO A 45 -24.98 14.44 17.14
N GLU A 46 -23.70 14.39 16.78
CA GLU A 46 -22.65 15.26 17.26
C GLU A 46 -21.47 15.27 16.28
N ASP A 47 -20.62 16.29 16.36
CA ASP A 47 -19.37 16.34 15.62
C ASP A 47 -18.46 15.19 16.07
N GLY A 48 -17.83 14.50 15.13
CA GLY A 48 -16.84 13.51 15.47
C GLY A 48 -16.46 12.55 14.36
N LEU A 49 -15.63 11.58 14.75
CA LEU A 49 -15.19 10.51 13.87
C LEU A 49 -16.20 9.37 13.90
N TYR A 50 -16.59 8.88 12.73
CA TYR A 50 -17.53 7.77 12.56
C TYR A 50 -16.90 6.70 11.68
N ASP A 51 -17.04 5.45 12.10
CA ASP A 51 -16.88 4.29 11.22
C ASP A 51 -18.07 4.27 10.24
N MET A 52 -17.79 4.06 8.95
CA MET A 52 -18.80 3.97 7.90
C MET A 52 -18.76 2.61 7.21
N TRP A 53 -19.92 2.09 6.83
CA TRP A 53 -20.08 0.91 5.97
C TRP A 53 -21.05 1.21 4.84
N VAL A 54 -20.81 0.59 3.71
CA VAL A 54 -21.71 0.55 2.55
C VAL A 54 -22.39 -0.81 2.53
N GLY A 55 -23.71 -0.83 2.66
CA GLY A 55 -24.52 -2.01 2.35
C GLY A 55 -24.63 -2.15 0.84
N TYR A 56 -24.25 -3.31 0.29
CA TYR A 56 -24.18 -3.51 -1.16
C TYR A 56 -24.41 -4.97 -1.57
N SER A 57 -24.69 -5.19 -2.86
CA SER A 57 -24.43 -6.48 -3.52
C SER A 57 -23.71 -6.26 -4.85
N SER A 58 -22.81 -7.18 -5.21
CA SER A 58 -22.04 -7.13 -6.46
C SER A 58 -22.01 -8.50 -7.13
N PRO A 59 -23.11 -8.90 -7.79
CA PRO A 59 -23.26 -10.25 -8.35
C PRO A 59 -22.33 -10.49 -9.56
N GLY A 60 -21.90 -9.42 -10.24
CA GLY A 60 -21.03 -9.47 -11.43
C GLY A 60 -19.53 -9.53 -11.12
N GLY A 61 -19.13 -9.99 -9.93
CA GLY A 61 -17.74 -9.99 -9.47
C GLY A 61 -17.32 -8.72 -8.75
N ASP A 62 -16.05 -8.62 -8.37
CA ASP A 62 -15.49 -7.46 -7.67
C ASP A 62 -15.74 -6.16 -8.44
N LYS A 63 -16.07 -5.09 -7.70
CA LYS A 63 -16.25 -3.72 -8.19
C LYS A 63 -15.60 -2.73 -7.25
N TYR A 64 -15.50 -1.49 -7.71
CA TYR A 64 -15.11 -0.35 -6.91
C TYR A 64 -16.12 0.78 -7.10
N THR A 65 -16.41 1.50 -6.02
CA THR A 65 -17.22 2.73 -6.01
C THR A 65 -16.41 3.87 -5.40
N MET A 66 -16.73 5.12 -5.73
CA MET A 66 -16.13 6.28 -5.08
C MET A 66 -17.12 6.88 -4.09
N LEU A 67 -16.74 6.96 -2.81
CA LEU A 67 -17.48 7.68 -1.79
C LEU A 67 -16.81 9.04 -1.56
N SER A 68 -17.60 10.11 -1.48
CA SER A 68 -17.13 11.41 -0.99
C SER A 68 -18.07 12.00 0.06
N LEU A 69 -17.50 12.78 0.98
CA LEU A 69 -18.19 13.43 2.09
C LEU A 69 -18.03 14.95 2.00
N ASP A 70 -19.10 15.67 1.67
CA ASP A 70 -19.14 17.13 1.57
C ASP A 70 -17.92 17.75 0.84
N ASP A 71 -17.35 17.06 -0.16
CA ASP A 71 -16.10 17.40 -0.86
C ASP A 71 -14.84 17.55 0.02
N ARG A 72 -14.87 17.10 1.27
CA ARG A 72 -13.78 17.21 2.26
C ARG A 72 -12.95 15.94 2.39
N GLN A 73 -13.53 14.80 2.01
CA GLN A 73 -12.90 13.49 2.13
C GLN A 73 -13.45 12.60 1.02
N ALA A 74 -12.60 11.75 0.45
CA ALA A 74 -13.01 10.74 -0.52
C ALA A 74 -12.33 9.39 -0.23
N ALA A 75 -12.93 8.32 -0.70
CA ALA A 75 -12.31 7.01 -0.68
C ALA A 75 -12.90 6.15 -1.80
N GLU A 76 -12.03 5.51 -2.56
CA GLU A 76 -12.43 4.39 -3.39
C GLU A 76 -12.66 3.17 -2.50
N ILE A 77 -13.84 2.57 -2.59
CA ILE A 77 -14.26 1.44 -1.76
C ILE A 77 -14.39 0.19 -2.63
N ARG A 78 -13.64 -0.86 -2.28
CA ARG A 78 -13.78 -2.20 -2.88
C ARG A 78 -15.11 -2.82 -2.45
N LEU A 79 -15.86 -3.29 -3.44
CA LEU A 79 -17.08 -4.06 -3.31
C LEU A 79 -16.78 -5.48 -3.79
N ALA A 80 -16.36 -6.35 -2.87
CA ALA A 80 -16.04 -7.75 -3.18
C ALA A 80 -17.27 -8.48 -3.76
N ALA A 81 -17.04 -9.42 -4.67
CA ALA A 81 -18.07 -10.21 -5.32
C ALA A 81 -19.04 -10.83 -4.29
N SER A 82 -20.33 -10.52 -4.43
CA SER A 82 -21.35 -11.05 -3.54
C SER A 82 -22.70 -11.14 -4.25
N GLY A 83 -23.25 -12.35 -4.30
CA GLY A 83 -24.60 -12.62 -4.81
C GLY A 83 -25.73 -12.26 -3.84
N THR A 84 -25.40 -11.85 -2.61
CA THR A 84 -26.33 -11.39 -1.57
C THR A 84 -25.90 -10.03 -1.05
N PHE A 85 -26.81 -9.30 -0.42
CA PHE A 85 -26.44 -8.07 0.27
C PHE A 85 -25.51 -8.35 1.45
N THR A 86 -24.45 -7.54 1.55
CA THR A 86 -23.41 -7.60 2.58
C THR A 86 -22.86 -6.19 2.81
N GLU A 87 -21.87 -6.04 3.68
CA GLU A 87 -21.28 -4.76 4.05
C GLU A 87 -19.83 -4.67 3.63
N ALA A 88 -19.45 -3.55 3.01
CA ALA A 88 -18.05 -3.13 2.86
C ALA A 88 -17.74 -2.07 3.93
N TYR A 89 -16.63 -2.23 4.65
CA TYR A 89 -16.17 -1.19 5.56
C TYR A 89 -15.52 -0.06 4.75
N ALA A 90 -16.06 1.15 4.89
CA ALA A 90 -15.63 2.33 4.14
C ALA A 90 -14.63 3.21 4.93
N GLY A 91 -14.17 2.75 6.10
CA GLY A 91 -13.19 3.48 6.90
C GLY A 91 -13.82 4.49 7.86
N LYS A 92 -13.00 5.47 8.24
CA LYS A 92 -13.32 6.49 9.24
C LYS A 92 -13.53 7.86 8.60
N TRP A 93 -14.62 8.52 8.97
CA TRP A 93 -15.12 9.74 8.35
C TRP A 93 -15.45 10.82 9.39
N LEU A 94 -15.09 12.07 9.09
CA LEU A 94 -15.31 13.22 9.99
C LEU A 94 -16.66 13.89 9.72
N LEU A 95 -17.67 13.47 10.46
CA LEU A 95 -19.03 14.01 10.35
C LEU A 95 -19.23 15.23 11.26
N ARG A 96 -20.03 16.17 10.77
CA ARG A 96 -20.56 17.31 11.52
C ARG A 96 -21.94 16.97 12.06
N THR A 97 -22.32 17.59 13.17
CA THR A 97 -23.64 17.46 13.77
C THR A 97 -24.72 17.82 12.75
N GLY A 98 -25.75 16.99 12.67
CA GLY A 98 -26.83 17.11 11.69
C GLY A 98 -26.48 16.44 10.36
N ARG A 99 -26.97 17.04 9.29
CA ARG A 99 -26.94 16.48 7.94
C ARG A 99 -25.55 16.58 7.31
N ASN A 100 -25.03 15.45 6.85
CA ASN A 100 -23.84 15.36 6.00
C ASN A 100 -24.20 14.65 4.69
N GLU A 101 -23.55 15.05 3.61
CA GLU A 101 -23.79 14.53 2.27
C GLU A 101 -22.76 13.46 1.91
N VAL A 102 -23.21 12.22 1.74
CA VAL A 102 -22.39 11.12 1.24
C VAL A 102 -22.76 10.85 -0.21
N LEU A 103 -21.89 11.26 -1.12
CA LEU A 103 -22.02 11.00 -2.55
C LEU A 103 -21.34 9.66 -2.88
N ILE A 104 -22.06 8.81 -3.60
CA ILE A 104 -21.59 7.54 -4.13
C ILE A 104 -21.61 7.66 -5.65
N SER A 105 -20.44 7.73 -6.28
CA SER A 105 -20.30 7.76 -7.74
C SER A 105 -20.05 6.37 -8.28
N ARG A 106 -20.51 6.11 -9.52
CA ARG A 106 -20.37 4.82 -10.22
C ARG A 106 -18.99 4.17 -10.08
N ASN A 107 -17.93 4.90 -10.41
CA ASN A 107 -16.60 4.35 -10.62
C ASN A 107 -16.61 3.13 -11.57
N TRP A 108 -16.55 1.88 -11.08
CA TRP A 108 -16.68 0.69 -11.95
C TRP A 108 -18.14 0.37 -12.30
N GLY A 109 -19.10 0.73 -11.44
CA GLY A 109 -20.53 0.51 -11.65
C GLY A 109 -20.98 -0.95 -11.51
N TRP A 110 -22.18 -1.24 -12.03
CA TRP A 110 -22.75 -2.61 -12.10
C TRP A 110 -22.85 -3.32 -10.73
N TYR A 111 -23.25 -2.56 -9.71
CA TYR A 111 -23.50 -3.03 -8.34
C TYR A 111 -24.83 -2.47 -7.82
N ASN A 112 -25.28 -2.96 -6.67
CA ASN A 112 -26.47 -2.48 -5.98
C ASN A 112 -26.09 -1.86 -4.63
N MET A 113 -26.70 -0.74 -4.28
CA MET A 113 -26.49 0.00 -3.02
C MET A 113 -27.72 -0.11 -2.12
N ASP A 114 -27.56 -0.65 -0.92
CA ASP A 114 -28.63 -0.90 0.06
C ASP A 114 -28.75 0.27 1.04
N TYR A 115 -27.66 0.59 1.75
CA TYR A 115 -27.65 1.69 2.73
C TYR A 115 -26.24 2.21 3.00
N ILE A 116 -26.18 3.38 3.64
CA ILE A 116 -25.01 3.82 4.39
C ILE A 116 -25.25 3.58 5.88
N LYS A 117 -24.31 2.91 6.54
CA LYS A 117 -24.33 2.71 7.99
C LYS A 117 -23.18 3.46 8.62
N ILE A 118 -23.47 4.24 9.66
CA ILE A 118 -22.45 4.91 10.46
C ILE A 118 -22.52 4.47 11.93
N ARG A 119 -21.37 4.46 12.58
CA ARG A 119 -21.24 4.26 14.03
C ARG A 119 -20.17 5.20 14.56
N LYS A 120 -20.45 5.91 15.67
CA LYS A 120 -19.43 6.77 16.29
C LYS A 120 -18.18 5.92 16.57
N ALA A 121 -17.04 6.37 16.05
CA ALA A 121 -15.79 5.67 16.21
C ALA A 121 -15.43 5.67 17.70
N ARG A 122 -14.93 4.53 18.18
CA ARG A 122 -14.30 4.47 19.50
C ARG A 122 -12.90 5.02 19.36
N LYS A 123 -12.44 5.74 20.39
CA LYS A 123 -11.03 6.11 20.50
C LYS A 123 -10.15 4.86 20.33
N ARG A 124 -9.21 4.91 19.40
CA ARG A 124 -8.24 3.84 19.18
C ARG A 124 -7.43 3.57 20.45
N PRO A 125 -7.32 2.31 20.91
CA PRO A 125 -6.37 1.96 21.97
C PRO A 125 -4.93 2.09 21.45
N GLU A 126 -3.96 2.18 22.35
CA GLU A 126 -2.55 2.09 21.95
C GLU A 126 -2.27 0.79 21.17
N HIS A 127 -1.45 0.91 20.14
CA HIS A 127 -1.10 -0.21 19.27
C HIS A 127 -0.37 -1.32 20.03
N ARG A 128 -0.62 -2.56 19.65
CA ARG A 128 -0.06 -3.76 20.30
C ARG A 128 1.12 -4.37 19.55
N VAL A 129 1.91 -3.52 18.88
CA VAL A 129 3.05 -3.96 18.06
C VAL A 129 4.00 -4.82 18.88
N GLU A 130 4.24 -6.04 18.42
CA GLU A 130 5.22 -6.94 19.02
C GLU A 130 6.62 -6.49 18.60
N ARG A 131 7.46 -6.13 19.57
CA ARG A 131 8.84 -5.66 19.34
C ARG A 131 9.80 -6.82 19.09
N ARG A 132 9.51 -7.60 18.05
CA ARG A 132 10.29 -8.76 17.66
C ARG A 132 10.24 -8.93 16.14
N LEU A 133 11.42 -8.90 15.52
CA LEU A 133 11.57 -9.28 14.12
C LEU A 133 11.39 -10.79 13.95
N VAL A 134 10.85 -11.20 12.80
CA VAL A 134 10.64 -12.62 12.44
C VAL A 134 11.95 -13.39 12.36
N ASN A 135 13.04 -12.71 11.96
CA ASN A 135 14.38 -13.25 12.01
C ASN A 135 14.98 -13.07 13.43
N PRO A 136 15.19 -14.16 14.19
CA PRO A 136 15.77 -14.08 15.54
C PRO A 136 17.25 -13.66 15.55
N ASP A 137 17.95 -13.80 14.42
CA ASP A 137 19.37 -13.47 14.26
C ASP A 137 19.59 -12.07 13.65
N ALA A 138 18.53 -11.24 13.61
CA ALA A 138 18.57 -9.88 13.08
C ALA A 138 19.73 -9.06 13.68
N THR A 139 20.41 -8.27 12.84
CA THR A 139 21.55 -7.45 13.30
C THR A 139 21.11 -6.39 14.31
N PRO A 140 22.00 -5.93 15.22
CA PRO A 140 21.67 -4.89 16.18
C PRO A 140 21.08 -3.63 15.54
N GLU A 141 21.62 -3.20 14.40
CA GLU A 141 21.18 -2.03 13.65
C GLU A 141 19.74 -2.21 13.09
N THR A 142 19.40 -3.43 12.67
CA THR A 142 18.04 -3.78 12.22
C THR A 142 17.04 -3.80 13.36
N VAL A 143 17.43 -4.36 14.51
CA VAL A 143 16.58 -4.35 15.72
C VAL A 143 16.37 -2.92 16.22
N GLU A 144 17.40 -2.08 16.19
CA GLU A 144 17.31 -0.66 16.55
C GLU A 144 16.34 0.09 15.63
N LEU A 145 16.49 -0.07 14.31
CA LEU A 145 15.58 0.55 13.33
C LEU A 145 14.13 0.12 13.57
N PHE A 146 13.88 -1.18 13.75
CA PHE A 146 12.52 -1.69 13.98
C PHE A 146 11.92 -1.13 15.27
N ASN A 147 12.69 -1.08 16.36
CA ASN A 147 12.25 -0.49 17.62
C ASN A 147 11.93 1.00 17.48
N PHE A 148 12.77 1.75 16.76
CA PHE A 148 12.50 3.15 16.46
C PHE A 148 11.17 3.34 15.72
N LEU A 149 10.91 2.55 14.67
CA LEU A 149 9.63 2.58 13.96
C LEU A 149 8.45 2.26 14.90
N ALA A 150 8.59 1.24 15.75
CA ALA A 150 7.58 0.90 16.75
C ALA A 150 7.39 1.98 17.83
N ASP A 151 8.41 2.77 18.16
CA ASP A 151 8.32 3.89 19.08
C ASP A 151 7.55 5.08 18.51
N GLN A 152 7.64 5.30 17.19
CA GLN A 152 6.96 6.37 16.48
C GLN A 152 5.54 6.00 16.04
N TYR A 153 5.24 4.71 15.88
CA TYR A 153 3.96 4.23 15.38
C TYR A 153 2.78 4.70 16.24
N GLY A 154 1.84 5.43 15.63
CA GLY A 154 0.71 6.06 16.32
C GLY A 154 1.00 7.43 16.93
N LYS A 155 2.24 7.92 16.86
CA LYS A 155 2.63 9.25 17.34
C LYS A 155 3.05 10.17 16.19
N HIS A 156 3.73 9.62 15.20
CA HIS A 156 4.17 10.32 14.01
C HIS A 156 4.08 9.40 12.79
N ILE A 157 4.09 10.02 11.62
CA ILE A 157 4.33 9.37 10.33
C ILE A 157 5.71 9.80 9.82
N LEU A 158 6.53 8.85 9.35
CA LEU A 158 7.81 9.19 8.74
C LEU A 158 7.59 9.60 7.29
N SER A 159 8.25 10.68 6.86
CA SER A 159 8.26 11.11 5.47
C SER A 159 9.15 10.22 4.60
N GLY A 160 8.70 9.89 3.40
CA GLY A 160 9.47 9.08 2.46
C GLY A 160 9.33 9.53 1.02
N GLN A 161 10.37 9.28 0.22
CA GLN A 161 10.42 9.59 -1.21
C GLN A 161 11.16 8.50 -1.97
N GLN A 162 10.60 8.05 -3.10
CA GLN A 162 11.28 7.15 -4.01
C GLN A 162 12.38 7.88 -4.76
N THR A 163 13.53 7.22 -4.87
CA THR A 163 14.81 7.68 -5.43
C THR A 163 15.55 8.71 -4.58
N LEU A 164 16.88 8.55 -4.59
CA LEU A 164 17.79 9.51 -3.99
C LEU A 164 17.68 10.89 -4.65
N LEU A 165 17.58 10.93 -5.99
CA LEU A 165 17.51 12.19 -6.73
C LEU A 165 16.32 13.04 -6.29
N ASP A 166 15.12 12.47 -6.22
CA ASP A 166 13.94 13.23 -5.80
C ASP A 166 14.01 13.59 -4.31
N SER A 167 14.57 12.74 -3.46
CA SER A 167 14.83 13.06 -2.05
C SER A 167 15.72 14.31 -1.90
N LEU A 168 16.79 14.43 -2.70
CA LEU A 168 17.66 15.60 -2.71
C LEU A 168 16.99 16.84 -3.31
N LYS A 169 16.10 16.67 -4.30
CA LYS A 169 15.31 17.79 -4.84
C LYS A 169 14.39 18.39 -3.77
N LEU A 170 13.80 17.58 -2.90
CA LEU A 170 12.98 18.09 -1.79
C LEU A 170 13.78 18.99 -0.85
N LEU A 171 15.02 18.61 -0.52
CA LEU A 171 15.93 19.47 0.24
C LEU A 171 16.17 20.80 -0.46
N HIS A 172 16.52 20.76 -1.74
CA HIS A 172 16.81 21.97 -2.51
C HIS A 172 15.60 22.89 -2.66
N LYS A 173 14.40 22.33 -2.81
CA LYS A 173 13.17 23.08 -3.09
C LYS A 173 12.45 23.55 -1.82
N TYR A 174 12.43 22.73 -0.78
CA TYR A 174 11.62 22.95 0.42
C TYR A 174 12.44 23.05 1.70
N GLY A 175 13.75 22.82 1.66
CA GLY A 175 14.64 22.91 2.83
C GLY A 175 14.53 21.72 3.79
N LYS A 176 13.79 20.67 3.41
CA LYS A 176 13.53 19.47 4.21
C LYS A 176 13.88 18.22 3.41
N GLU A 177 14.48 17.24 4.09
CA GLU A 177 14.76 15.92 3.53
C GLU A 177 13.76 14.90 4.05
N PRO A 178 13.26 13.98 3.22
CA PRO A 178 12.45 12.88 3.72
C PRO A 178 13.27 12.03 4.70
N ALA A 179 12.63 11.41 5.68
CA ALA A 179 13.30 10.49 6.61
C ALA A 179 13.71 9.17 5.92
N ILE A 180 12.90 8.71 4.97
CA ILE A 180 13.06 7.46 4.23
C ILE A 180 13.33 7.76 2.75
N THR A 181 14.30 7.06 2.16
CA THR A 181 14.46 7.01 0.71
C THR A 181 14.24 5.60 0.21
N GLY A 182 13.43 5.49 -0.84
CA GLY A 182 13.18 4.26 -1.57
C GLY A 182 14.16 4.05 -2.73
N PHE A 183 14.62 2.81 -2.88
CA PHE A 183 15.58 2.35 -3.89
C PHE A 183 15.04 1.09 -4.57
N ASP A 184 15.65 0.67 -5.68
CA ASP A 184 15.20 -0.51 -6.44
C ASP A 184 16.33 -1.41 -6.92
N LEU A 185 16.19 -2.72 -6.72
CA LEU A 185 17.12 -3.71 -7.25
C LEU A 185 16.79 -4.22 -8.67
N MET A 186 15.84 -3.60 -9.38
CA MET A 186 15.41 -3.97 -10.73
C MET A 186 16.58 -4.30 -11.67
N GLU A 187 17.56 -3.40 -11.77
CA GLU A 187 18.69 -3.52 -12.68
C GLU A 187 19.73 -4.57 -12.27
N TYR A 188 19.65 -5.12 -11.05
CA TYR A 188 20.46 -6.26 -10.60
C TYR A 188 19.89 -7.61 -11.03
N SER A 189 18.66 -7.66 -11.55
CA SER A 189 18.08 -8.90 -12.10
C SER A 189 19.00 -9.45 -13.22
N PRO A 190 19.44 -10.72 -13.18
CA PRO A 190 20.32 -11.27 -14.20
C PRO A 190 19.81 -11.10 -15.64
N SER A 191 18.49 -11.20 -15.85
CA SER A 191 17.88 -10.96 -17.16
C SER A 191 18.05 -9.52 -17.65
N MET A 192 18.19 -8.52 -16.78
CA MET A 192 18.50 -7.12 -17.14
C MET A 192 19.99 -6.98 -17.47
N ALA A 193 20.85 -7.63 -16.67
CA ALA A 193 22.30 -7.63 -16.87
C ALA A 193 22.71 -8.25 -18.21
N GLU A 194 21.95 -9.22 -18.72
CA GLU A 194 22.10 -9.80 -20.07
C GLU A 194 21.98 -8.73 -21.19
N TYR A 195 21.23 -7.65 -20.94
CA TYR A 195 21.11 -6.49 -21.83
C TYR A 195 22.04 -5.32 -21.46
N GLY A 196 22.95 -5.52 -20.50
CA GLY A 196 24.05 -4.61 -20.20
C GLY A 196 23.79 -3.56 -19.13
N THR A 197 22.76 -3.73 -18.29
CA THR A 197 22.58 -2.88 -17.09
C THR A 197 23.79 -3.00 -16.15
N LYS A 198 24.13 -1.90 -15.48
CA LYS A 198 25.26 -1.81 -14.55
C LYS A 198 24.86 -0.93 -13.36
N PRO A 199 24.05 -1.46 -12.43
CA PRO A 199 23.56 -0.68 -11.32
C PRO A 199 24.67 -0.32 -10.32
N ASP A 200 24.54 0.83 -9.67
CA ASP A 200 25.40 1.29 -8.56
C ASP A 200 24.57 1.71 -7.33
N GLU A 201 23.42 1.05 -7.14
CA GLU A 201 22.44 1.40 -6.10
C GLU A 201 23.03 1.31 -4.68
N VAL A 202 23.99 0.41 -4.45
CA VAL A 202 24.67 0.25 -3.15
C VAL A 202 25.41 1.53 -2.74
N SER A 203 26.00 2.25 -3.69
CA SER A 203 26.70 3.52 -3.43
C SER A 203 25.71 4.60 -2.99
N ASP A 204 24.58 4.70 -3.68
CA ASP A 204 23.52 5.67 -3.37
C ASP A 204 22.84 5.37 -2.03
N ILE A 205 22.60 4.09 -1.73
CA ILE A 205 22.10 3.63 -0.43
C ILE A 205 23.07 3.98 0.68
N LEU A 206 24.37 3.71 0.51
CA LEU A 206 25.40 4.06 1.49
C LEU A 206 25.46 5.58 1.71
N MET A 207 25.36 6.37 0.63
CA MET A 207 25.34 7.82 0.73
C MET A 207 24.15 8.29 1.57
N TRP A 208 22.95 7.79 1.30
CA TRP A 208 21.76 8.15 2.06
C TRP A 208 21.84 7.72 3.53
N HIS A 209 22.25 6.47 3.78
CA HIS A 209 22.41 5.96 5.14
C HIS A 209 23.42 6.79 5.96
N ASN A 210 24.55 7.20 5.36
CA ASN A 210 25.55 8.04 6.02
C ASN A 210 25.03 9.44 6.40
N ARG A 211 23.91 9.90 5.81
CA ARG A 211 23.24 11.14 6.23
C ARG A 211 22.37 10.94 7.48
N GLY A 212 22.15 9.71 7.91
CA GLY A 212 21.22 9.30 8.97
C GLY A 212 19.87 8.80 8.45
N GLY A 213 19.73 8.65 7.12
CA GLY A 213 18.47 8.28 6.48
C GLY A 213 18.13 6.80 6.62
N ILE A 214 16.83 6.51 6.58
CA ILE A 214 16.29 5.15 6.57
C ILE A 214 16.16 4.71 5.11
N VAL A 215 16.47 3.43 4.85
CA VAL A 215 16.49 2.85 3.50
C VAL A 215 15.33 1.87 3.36
N THR A 216 14.49 2.08 2.35
CA THR A 216 13.53 1.07 1.89
C THR A 216 13.89 0.62 0.49
N LEU A 217 13.72 -0.67 0.22
CA LEU A 217 14.25 -1.31 -0.98
C LEU A 217 13.20 -2.25 -1.56
N ALA A 218 12.80 -1.95 -2.79
CA ALA A 218 11.93 -2.80 -3.60
C ALA A 218 12.77 -3.57 -4.63
N TRP A 219 12.11 -4.50 -5.31
CA TRP A 219 12.70 -5.20 -6.44
C TRP A 219 11.64 -5.43 -7.51
N HIS A 220 11.66 -4.61 -8.56
CA HIS A 220 10.96 -4.94 -9.80
C HIS A 220 11.68 -6.11 -10.47
N TRP A 221 11.36 -7.32 -10.03
CA TRP A 221 12.03 -8.54 -10.47
C TRP A 221 11.72 -8.80 -11.94
N ASN A 222 12.66 -8.51 -12.83
CA ASN A 222 12.49 -8.83 -14.24
C ASN A 222 12.55 -10.35 -14.43
N ALA A 223 11.56 -10.95 -15.09
CA ALA A 223 11.41 -12.40 -15.13
C ALA A 223 12.71 -13.11 -15.58
N PRO A 224 13.12 -14.23 -14.91
CA PRO A 224 14.41 -14.85 -15.16
C PRO A 224 14.62 -15.34 -16.61
N THR A 225 13.52 -15.64 -17.30
CA THR A 225 13.46 -16.11 -18.69
C THR A 225 12.07 -15.81 -19.27
N GLY A 226 11.85 -16.15 -20.55
CA GLY A 226 10.55 -16.02 -21.20
C GLY A 226 10.14 -14.58 -21.53
N LEU A 227 11.09 -13.64 -21.53
CA LEU A 227 10.84 -12.26 -21.94
C LEU A 227 10.35 -12.21 -23.39
N LEU A 228 9.24 -11.51 -23.63
CA LEU A 228 8.69 -11.36 -24.98
C LEU A 228 9.61 -10.53 -25.87
N ASN A 229 10.18 -9.46 -25.30
CA ASN A 229 11.12 -8.55 -25.95
C ASN A 229 10.65 -8.09 -27.35
N THR A 230 9.40 -7.63 -27.42
CA THR A 230 8.79 -7.05 -28.62
C THR A 230 8.80 -5.52 -28.54
N PRO A 231 8.48 -4.78 -29.62
CA PRO A 231 8.35 -3.34 -29.55
C PRO A 231 7.34 -2.85 -28.50
N ASP A 232 6.24 -3.58 -28.31
CA ASP A 232 5.19 -3.24 -27.34
C ASP A 232 5.51 -3.75 -25.92
N GLN A 233 6.29 -4.83 -25.81
CA GLN A 233 6.75 -5.41 -24.55
C GLN A 233 8.27 -5.59 -24.55
N PRO A 234 9.03 -4.48 -24.49
CA PRO A 234 10.48 -4.52 -24.46
C PRO A 234 11.02 -5.25 -23.22
N TRP A 235 12.22 -5.82 -23.33
CA TRP A 235 12.85 -6.63 -22.27
C TRP A 235 12.88 -5.98 -20.89
N TYR A 236 13.03 -4.65 -20.81
CA TYR A 236 13.08 -3.90 -19.54
C TYR A 236 11.73 -3.77 -18.84
N ARG A 237 10.65 -4.25 -19.44
CA ARG A 237 9.31 -4.38 -18.83
C ARG A 237 9.04 -5.78 -18.29
N GLY A 238 10.02 -6.68 -18.32
CA GLY A 238 9.87 -8.11 -18.02
C GLY A 238 9.42 -8.46 -16.60
N PHE A 239 9.30 -7.49 -15.70
CA PHE A 239 8.63 -7.65 -14.41
C PHE A 239 7.09 -7.69 -14.54
N TYR A 240 6.52 -7.10 -15.59
CA TYR A 240 5.10 -7.23 -15.90
C TYR A 240 4.78 -8.64 -16.43
N ALA A 241 3.65 -9.19 -15.97
CA ALA A 241 3.12 -10.46 -16.41
C ALA A 241 2.85 -10.48 -17.92
N GLU A 242 2.38 -9.36 -18.48
CA GLU A 242 2.14 -9.22 -19.93
C GLU A 242 3.42 -9.21 -20.78
N ALA A 243 4.59 -8.99 -20.17
CA ALA A 243 5.87 -8.89 -20.86
C ALA A 243 6.70 -10.18 -20.82
N SER A 244 6.18 -11.25 -20.20
CA SER A 244 6.87 -12.54 -20.10
C SER A 244 5.92 -13.72 -20.21
N THR A 245 6.45 -14.88 -20.65
CA THR A 245 5.75 -16.17 -20.62
C THR A 245 6.12 -17.01 -19.39
N PHE A 246 6.82 -16.40 -18.44
CA PHE A 246 7.31 -17.10 -17.25
C PHE A 246 6.15 -17.53 -16.36
N ASP A 247 6.12 -18.81 -15.98
CA ASP A 247 5.07 -19.38 -15.15
C ASP A 247 5.64 -19.78 -13.78
N VAL A 248 5.40 -18.90 -12.79
CA VAL A 248 5.89 -19.09 -11.42
C VAL A 248 5.29 -20.33 -10.76
N GLU A 249 4.03 -20.66 -11.04
CA GLU A 249 3.37 -21.84 -10.46
C GLU A 249 4.05 -23.13 -10.96
N GLN A 250 4.32 -23.22 -12.26
CA GLN A 250 5.04 -24.36 -12.82
C GLN A 250 6.48 -24.44 -12.32
N ALA A 251 7.17 -23.30 -12.22
CA ALA A 251 8.54 -23.26 -11.69
C ALA A 251 8.59 -23.77 -10.25
N LEU A 252 7.67 -23.33 -9.38
CA LEU A 252 7.60 -23.75 -7.98
C LEU A 252 7.14 -25.21 -7.80
N ALA A 253 6.32 -25.72 -8.72
CA ALA A 253 5.82 -27.10 -8.67
C ALA A 253 6.91 -28.15 -9.00
N ASP A 254 8.00 -27.76 -9.67
CA ASP A 254 9.12 -28.65 -10.03
C ASP A 254 10.47 -28.04 -9.62
N PRO A 255 10.96 -28.31 -8.38
CA PRO A 255 12.26 -27.85 -7.91
C PRO A 255 13.47 -28.35 -8.70
N GLU A 256 13.31 -29.40 -9.53
CA GLU A 256 14.37 -29.91 -10.40
C GLU A 256 14.35 -29.28 -11.81
N SER A 257 13.37 -28.42 -12.09
CA SER A 257 13.24 -27.73 -13.37
C SER A 257 14.31 -26.65 -13.57
N GLU A 258 14.59 -26.33 -14.83
CA GLU A 258 15.46 -25.19 -15.16
C GLU A 258 14.86 -23.86 -14.70
N ASN A 259 13.54 -23.70 -14.81
CA ASN A 259 12.87 -22.46 -14.36
C ASN A 259 13.03 -22.23 -12.85
N TYR A 260 12.99 -23.29 -12.02
CA TYR A 260 13.26 -23.17 -10.59
C TYR A 260 14.72 -22.80 -10.33
N ARG A 261 15.68 -23.40 -11.05
CA ARG A 261 17.11 -23.04 -10.94
C ARG A 261 17.36 -21.58 -11.32
N LEU A 262 16.65 -21.06 -12.33
CA LEU A 262 16.73 -19.66 -12.72
C LEU A 262 16.12 -18.72 -11.67
N LEU A 263 15.04 -19.11 -10.98
CA LEU A 263 14.56 -18.36 -9.81
C LEU A 263 15.65 -18.26 -8.74
N LEU A 264 16.26 -19.38 -8.36
CA LEU A 264 17.32 -19.38 -7.37
C LEU A 264 18.54 -18.55 -7.82
N ARG A 265 18.92 -18.60 -9.10
CA ARG A 265 19.98 -17.76 -9.68
C ARG A 265 19.70 -16.29 -9.43
N ASP A 266 18.48 -15.84 -9.70
CA ASP A 266 18.10 -14.43 -9.56
C ASP A 266 18.10 -14.01 -8.08
N ILE A 267 17.54 -14.83 -7.19
CA ILE A 267 17.56 -14.59 -5.74
C ILE A 267 19.00 -14.51 -5.22
N ASP A 268 19.86 -15.44 -5.64
CA ASP A 268 21.27 -15.47 -5.26
C ASP A 268 22.04 -14.24 -5.81
N ALA A 269 21.67 -13.74 -6.98
CA ALA A 269 22.23 -12.50 -7.54
C ALA A 269 21.82 -11.27 -6.71
N ILE A 270 20.57 -11.20 -6.26
CA ILE A 270 20.07 -10.15 -5.36
C ILE A 270 20.68 -10.25 -3.96
N ALA A 271 21.01 -11.44 -3.48
CA ALA A 271 21.68 -11.61 -2.20
C ALA A 271 23.04 -10.90 -2.15
N VAL A 272 23.73 -10.71 -3.30
CA VAL A 272 25.04 -10.06 -3.37
C VAL A 272 25.00 -8.59 -2.90
N PRO A 273 24.22 -7.67 -3.51
CA PRO A 273 24.13 -6.30 -3.01
C PRO A 273 23.55 -6.23 -1.58
N LEU A 274 22.56 -7.08 -1.23
CA LEU A 274 22.04 -7.12 0.14
C LEU A 274 23.11 -7.49 1.17
N LYS A 275 24.00 -8.43 0.81
CA LYS A 275 25.13 -8.83 1.64
C LYS A 275 26.14 -7.69 1.81
N GLN A 276 26.43 -6.95 0.74
CA GLN A 276 27.29 -5.76 0.82
C GLN A 276 26.70 -4.71 1.78
N LEU A 277 25.39 -4.48 1.73
CA LEU A 277 24.70 -3.57 2.64
C LEU A 277 24.74 -4.07 4.09
N GLN A 278 24.60 -5.38 4.33
CA GLN A 278 24.78 -5.95 5.67
C GLN A 278 26.21 -5.77 6.20
N ASP A 279 27.22 -6.00 5.36
CA ASP A 279 28.62 -5.86 5.76
C ASP A 279 28.98 -4.39 6.05
N LEU A 280 28.24 -3.44 5.44
CA LEU A 280 28.24 -2.01 5.75
C LEU A 280 27.36 -1.63 6.95
N ARG A 281 26.70 -2.61 7.60
CA ARG A 281 25.80 -2.45 8.75
C ARG A 281 24.57 -1.60 8.46
N ILE A 282 24.06 -1.66 7.24
CA ILE A 282 22.89 -0.90 6.80
C ILE A 282 21.65 -1.77 6.99
N PRO A 283 20.71 -1.42 7.90
CA PRO A 283 19.42 -2.09 8.00
C PRO A 283 18.51 -1.67 6.84
N ILE A 284 17.74 -2.61 6.30
CA ILE A 284 16.93 -2.43 5.09
C ILE A 284 15.47 -2.77 5.38
N LEU A 285 14.57 -1.85 5.06
CA LEU A 285 13.14 -2.13 4.89
C LEU A 285 12.96 -2.86 3.55
N TRP A 286 12.91 -4.19 3.59
CA TRP A 286 12.94 -5.06 2.40
C TRP A 286 11.54 -5.44 1.96
N ARG A 287 11.13 -4.96 0.79
CA ARG A 287 9.77 -5.12 0.24
C ARG A 287 9.81 -5.84 -1.12
N PRO A 288 10.08 -7.15 -1.15
CA PRO A 288 10.04 -7.94 -2.37
C PRO A 288 8.60 -8.31 -2.75
N LEU A 289 8.39 -8.67 -4.02
CA LEU A 289 7.11 -9.15 -4.53
C LEU A 289 5.94 -8.19 -4.26
N HIS A 290 6.19 -6.89 -4.36
CA HIS A 290 5.18 -5.87 -4.11
C HIS A 290 4.00 -5.97 -5.07
N GLU A 291 2.84 -5.48 -4.63
CA GLU A 291 1.59 -5.47 -5.39
C GLU A 291 1.16 -6.83 -5.96
N ALA A 292 1.52 -7.92 -5.28
CA ALA A 292 1.24 -9.28 -5.75
C ALA A 292 -0.27 -9.50 -6.03
N GLU A 293 -1.14 -8.95 -5.19
CA GLU A 293 -2.60 -9.07 -5.32
C GLU A 293 -3.16 -8.52 -6.63
N GLY A 294 -2.46 -7.56 -7.24
CA GLY A 294 -2.86 -6.94 -8.49
C GLY A 294 -2.70 -7.84 -9.72
N GLY A 295 -1.80 -8.82 -9.65
CA GLY A 295 -1.56 -9.79 -10.73
C GLY A 295 -0.90 -9.23 -11.99
N TRP A 296 -0.63 -7.92 -12.08
CA TRP A 296 0.07 -7.31 -13.21
C TRP A 296 1.56 -7.61 -13.24
N PHE A 297 2.16 -7.99 -12.11
CA PHE A 297 3.51 -8.53 -12.05
C PHE A 297 3.51 -10.05 -12.10
N TRP A 298 4.53 -10.65 -12.71
CA TRP A 298 4.53 -12.10 -12.96
C TRP A 298 4.47 -12.94 -11.68
N TRP A 299 4.96 -12.43 -10.55
CA TRP A 299 4.91 -13.12 -9.25
C TRP A 299 3.51 -13.21 -8.65
N GLY A 300 2.60 -12.30 -9.05
CA GLY A 300 1.19 -12.31 -8.66
C GLY A 300 0.26 -12.95 -9.69
N ALA A 301 0.70 -13.16 -10.92
CA ALA A 301 -0.15 -13.54 -12.06
C ALA A 301 -0.84 -14.91 -11.92
N LYS A 302 -0.38 -15.77 -11.02
CA LYS A 302 -0.92 -17.12 -10.76
C LYS A 302 -1.72 -17.22 -9.46
N GLY A 303 -2.08 -16.08 -8.89
CA GLY A 303 -2.89 -16.00 -7.68
C GLY A 303 -2.09 -16.16 -6.38
N PRO A 304 -2.80 -16.24 -5.25
CA PRO A 304 -2.19 -16.08 -3.92
C PRO A 304 -1.24 -17.21 -3.53
N GLU A 305 -1.54 -18.47 -3.86
CA GLU A 305 -0.72 -19.59 -3.37
C GLU A 305 0.70 -19.60 -3.96
N PRO A 306 0.91 -19.45 -5.29
CA PRO A 306 2.26 -19.32 -5.84
C PRO A 306 3.01 -18.09 -5.31
N ALA A 307 2.33 -16.95 -5.13
CA ALA A 307 2.94 -15.74 -4.57
C ALA A 307 3.45 -15.96 -3.14
N LYS A 308 2.63 -16.58 -2.27
CA LYS A 308 3.02 -16.92 -0.88
C LYS A 308 4.17 -17.93 -0.85
N GLN A 309 4.15 -18.94 -1.73
CA GLN A 309 5.25 -19.90 -1.85
C GLN A 309 6.55 -19.23 -2.28
N LEU A 310 6.50 -18.30 -3.25
CA LEU A 310 7.67 -17.54 -3.69
C LEU A 310 8.20 -16.61 -2.58
N TYR A 311 7.31 -15.95 -1.82
CA TYR A 311 7.72 -15.09 -0.71
C TYR A 311 8.46 -15.90 0.38
N ARG A 312 7.97 -17.10 0.70
CA ARG A 312 8.62 -18.00 1.66
C ARG A 312 9.93 -18.57 1.12
N LEU A 313 10.03 -18.81 -0.19
CA LEU A 313 11.29 -19.19 -0.85
C LEU A 313 12.34 -18.07 -0.74
N LEU A 314 11.94 -16.82 -0.99
CA LEU A 314 12.80 -15.65 -0.79
C LEU A 314 13.25 -15.56 0.66
N TYR A 315 12.32 -15.68 1.62
CA TYR A 315 12.64 -15.65 3.05
C TYR A 315 13.67 -16.69 3.42
N ASP A 316 13.45 -17.96 3.06
CA ASP A 316 14.37 -19.05 3.37
C ASP A 316 15.74 -18.83 2.70
N ARG A 317 15.76 -18.49 1.41
CA ARG A 317 16.99 -18.34 0.65
C ARG A 317 17.82 -17.15 1.15
N LEU A 318 17.21 -15.98 1.32
CA LEU A 318 17.92 -14.76 1.73
C LEU A 318 18.29 -14.82 3.23
N THR A 319 17.35 -15.19 4.10
CA THR A 319 17.58 -15.20 5.55
C THR A 319 18.39 -16.41 5.99
N ASN A 320 17.94 -17.64 5.67
CA ASN A 320 18.52 -18.86 6.24
C ASN A 320 19.74 -19.36 5.45
N VAL A 321 19.72 -19.29 4.11
CA VAL A 321 20.83 -19.77 3.28
C VAL A 321 21.94 -18.73 3.14
N HIS A 322 21.60 -17.47 2.83
CA HIS A 322 22.58 -16.38 2.67
C HIS A 322 22.94 -15.66 3.97
N GLY A 323 22.21 -15.88 5.07
CA GLY A 323 22.49 -15.25 6.36
C GLY A 323 22.29 -13.74 6.35
N LEU A 324 21.31 -13.25 5.57
CA LEU A 324 20.94 -11.85 5.50
C LEU A 324 20.03 -11.49 6.68
N ASN A 325 20.68 -10.97 7.71
CA ASN A 325 20.09 -10.58 8.99
C ASN A 325 19.86 -9.07 9.09
N ASN A 326 20.14 -8.30 8.04
CA ASN A 326 19.91 -6.86 8.01
C ASN A 326 18.53 -6.46 7.46
N LEU A 327 17.67 -7.42 7.11
CA LEU A 327 16.39 -7.21 6.42
C LEU A 327 15.21 -7.18 7.40
N ILE A 328 14.33 -6.19 7.25
CA ILE A 328 12.99 -6.13 7.85
C ILE A 328 11.99 -6.46 6.73
N TRP A 329 11.30 -7.57 6.83
CA TRP A 329 10.46 -8.13 5.77
C TRP A 329 9.09 -7.45 5.69
N ILE A 330 8.80 -6.85 4.54
CA ILE A 330 7.57 -6.12 4.29
C ILE A 330 6.69 -6.91 3.31
N TRP A 331 5.42 -7.10 3.66
CA TRP A 331 4.40 -7.66 2.77
C TRP A 331 3.49 -6.54 2.25
N ASN A 332 3.12 -6.59 0.97
CA ASN A 332 2.37 -5.52 0.29
C ASN A 332 1.07 -6.04 -0.32
N SER A 333 0.09 -6.29 0.56
CA SER A 333 -1.29 -6.61 0.24
C SER A 333 -2.10 -6.63 1.54
N GLU A 334 -3.33 -6.11 1.48
CA GLU A 334 -4.27 -6.12 2.60
C GLU A 334 -5.22 -7.32 2.58
N ASP A 335 -5.26 -8.08 1.48
CA ASP A 335 -6.15 -9.22 1.30
C ASP A 335 -5.63 -10.46 2.08
N PRO A 336 -6.41 -10.98 3.04
CA PRO A 336 -6.01 -12.14 3.84
C PRO A 336 -5.70 -13.39 3.01
N ALA A 337 -6.26 -13.55 1.80
CA ALA A 337 -5.95 -14.69 0.93
C ALA A 337 -4.49 -14.70 0.48
N TRP A 338 -3.87 -13.53 0.37
CA TRP A 338 -2.52 -13.31 -0.13
C TRP A 338 -1.46 -13.26 0.98
N TYR A 339 -1.87 -13.13 2.26
CA TYR A 339 -0.93 -12.99 3.37
C TYR A 339 -0.06 -14.25 3.60
N PRO A 340 1.28 -14.16 3.53
CA PRO A 340 2.18 -15.33 3.60
C PRO A 340 2.39 -15.87 5.03
N GLY A 341 2.02 -15.11 6.06
CA GLY A 341 2.02 -15.54 7.46
C GLY A 341 2.86 -14.67 8.40
N ASP A 342 2.49 -14.65 9.67
CA ASP A 342 3.13 -13.85 10.73
C ASP A 342 4.61 -14.21 10.97
N ASP A 343 5.03 -15.40 10.56
CA ASP A 343 6.36 -15.96 10.79
C ASP A 343 7.41 -15.55 9.75
N VAL A 344 7.00 -14.87 8.67
CA VAL A 344 7.89 -14.40 7.59
C VAL A 344 7.71 -12.91 7.25
N VAL A 345 6.78 -12.21 7.92
CA VAL A 345 6.48 -10.79 7.69
C VAL A 345 6.71 -9.98 8.97
N ASP A 346 7.49 -8.91 8.90
CA ASP A 346 7.67 -7.95 10.00
C ASP A 346 6.65 -6.82 9.96
N ILE A 347 6.36 -6.30 8.76
CA ILE A 347 5.51 -5.11 8.52
C ILE A 347 4.55 -5.41 7.37
N VAL A 348 3.30 -4.97 7.50
CA VAL A 348 2.32 -5.04 6.41
C VAL A 348 2.16 -3.68 5.75
N SER A 349 1.81 -3.66 4.47
CA SER A 349 1.77 -2.43 3.69
C SER A 349 0.79 -2.51 2.53
N ILE A 350 0.51 -1.33 1.97
CA ILE A 350 -0.16 -1.16 0.69
C ILE A 350 0.58 -0.10 -0.13
N ASP A 351 0.34 -0.15 -1.43
CA ASP A 351 0.65 0.94 -2.37
C ASP A 351 -0.67 1.62 -2.76
N SER A 352 -0.68 2.96 -2.81
CA SER A 352 -1.92 3.74 -2.93
C SER A 352 -1.79 4.93 -3.87
N TYR A 353 -2.51 4.85 -5.00
CA TYR A 353 -2.47 5.87 -6.06
C TYR A 353 -3.87 6.44 -6.33
N PRO A 354 -4.44 7.24 -5.40
CA PRO A 354 -5.72 7.91 -5.63
C PRO A 354 -5.59 8.98 -6.73
N LYS A 355 -6.71 9.61 -7.10
CA LYS A 355 -6.74 10.66 -8.12
C LYS A 355 -5.80 11.82 -7.74
N PRO A 356 -5.17 12.51 -8.71
CA PRO A 356 -4.31 13.65 -8.40
C PRO A 356 -5.00 14.69 -7.50
N GLY A 357 -4.31 15.12 -6.43
CA GLY A 357 -4.86 16.04 -5.45
C GLY A 357 -5.78 15.43 -4.38
N ASP A 358 -6.08 14.13 -4.44
CA ASP A 358 -6.82 13.43 -3.40
C ASP A 358 -5.88 13.06 -2.24
N TYR A 359 -5.83 13.93 -1.22
CA TYR A 359 -5.01 13.75 -0.01
C TYR A 359 -5.70 12.98 1.10
N SER A 360 -6.70 12.15 0.75
CA SER A 360 -7.45 11.38 1.74
C SER A 360 -6.54 10.43 2.54
N PRO A 361 -6.87 10.16 3.82
CA PRO A 361 -6.00 9.37 4.70
C PRO A 361 -5.96 7.87 4.34
N ILE A 362 -6.86 7.41 3.45
CA ILE A 362 -7.00 6.00 3.05
C ILE A 362 -7.24 5.11 4.28
N SER A 363 -8.09 5.60 5.20
CA SER A 363 -8.29 4.99 6.52
C SER A 363 -8.84 3.56 6.44
N HIS A 364 -9.70 3.24 5.47
CA HIS A 364 -10.26 1.89 5.34
C HIS A 364 -9.18 0.82 5.08
N ARG A 365 -8.22 1.10 4.20
CA ARG A 365 -7.13 0.14 3.90
C ARG A 365 -6.16 0.00 5.07
N TYR A 366 -5.91 1.10 5.77
CA TYR A 366 -5.16 1.07 7.03
C TYR A 366 -5.80 0.12 8.05
N GLU A 367 -7.12 0.25 8.27
CA GLU A 367 -7.84 -0.62 9.21
C GLU A 367 -7.83 -2.09 8.77
N ASN A 368 -7.92 -2.37 7.47
CA ASN A 368 -7.81 -3.73 6.95
C ASN A 368 -6.46 -4.36 7.30
N LEU A 369 -5.36 -3.62 7.12
CA LEU A 369 -4.02 -4.10 7.51
C LEU A 369 -3.90 -4.31 9.02
N VAL A 370 -4.39 -3.36 9.83
CA VAL A 370 -4.39 -3.49 11.30
C VAL A 370 -5.19 -4.72 11.72
N GLN A 371 -6.34 -4.98 11.09
CA GLN A 371 -7.15 -6.15 11.36
C GLN A 371 -6.46 -7.45 10.91
N LEU A 372 -5.83 -7.46 9.73
CA LEU A 372 -5.12 -8.61 9.16
C LEU A 372 -4.09 -9.17 10.14
N VAL A 373 -3.31 -8.28 10.77
CA VAL A 373 -2.24 -8.64 11.71
C VAL A 373 -2.66 -8.52 13.18
N GLN A 374 -3.96 -8.34 13.44
CA GLN A 374 -4.52 -8.21 14.78
C GLN A 374 -3.82 -7.13 15.64
N ASP A 375 -3.40 -6.03 15.00
CA ASP A 375 -2.69 -4.88 15.60
C ASP A 375 -1.32 -5.22 16.21
N ARG A 376 -0.72 -6.36 15.82
CA ARG A 376 0.58 -6.84 16.34
C ARG A 376 1.79 -6.44 15.48
N LYS A 377 1.56 -5.94 14.26
CA LYS A 377 2.60 -5.50 13.33
C LYS A 377 2.32 -4.08 12.86
N LEU A 378 3.38 -3.40 12.42
CA LEU A 378 3.29 -2.07 11.83
C LEU A 378 2.52 -2.14 10.49
N ALA A 379 1.76 -1.08 10.17
CA ALA A 379 1.18 -0.88 8.85
C ALA A 379 1.79 0.37 8.19
N ALA A 380 2.16 0.27 6.91
CA ALA A 380 2.83 1.34 6.17
C ALA A 380 2.22 1.58 4.79
N MET A 381 2.33 2.82 4.30
CA MET A 381 2.00 3.18 2.92
C MET A 381 3.31 3.21 2.13
N THR A 382 3.67 2.07 1.54
CA THR A 382 5.02 1.84 0.99
C THR A 382 5.26 2.49 -0.35
N GLU A 383 4.19 2.79 -1.07
CA GLU A 383 4.19 3.73 -2.19
C GLU A 383 2.93 4.57 -2.16
N ASN A 384 3.04 5.82 -2.62
CA ASN A 384 1.88 6.64 -2.88
C ASN A 384 2.08 7.64 -4.02
N GLY A 385 0.98 8.01 -4.65
CA GLY A 385 0.92 9.20 -5.51
C GLY A 385 0.74 10.46 -4.65
N PRO A 386 -0.49 10.99 -4.54
CA PRO A 386 -0.80 12.03 -3.55
C PRO A 386 -0.39 11.64 -2.13
N ILE A 387 0.18 12.58 -1.37
CA ILE A 387 0.58 12.39 0.03
C ILE A 387 -0.66 12.56 0.91
N PRO A 388 -0.98 11.62 1.82
CA PRO A 388 -2.11 11.80 2.72
C PRO A 388 -1.93 13.04 3.59
N ASP A 389 -3.00 13.83 3.75
CA ASP A 389 -3.02 15.03 4.56
C ASP A 389 -2.79 14.67 6.04
N PRO A 390 -1.71 15.17 6.68
CA PRO A 390 -1.41 14.86 8.07
C PRO A 390 -2.47 15.38 9.06
N ASP A 391 -3.17 16.47 8.75
CA ASP A 391 -4.32 16.94 9.55
C ASP A 391 -5.44 15.90 9.53
N LEU A 392 -5.69 15.27 8.39
CA LEU A 392 -6.69 14.21 8.27
C LEU A 392 -6.21 12.93 8.94
N LEU A 393 -4.95 12.53 8.77
CA LEU A 393 -4.38 11.34 9.42
C LEU A 393 -4.55 11.38 10.95
N VAL A 394 -4.24 12.51 11.57
CA VAL A 394 -4.42 12.72 13.02
C VAL A 394 -5.90 12.64 13.40
N LYS A 395 -6.77 13.34 12.67
CA LYS A 395 -8.21 13.39 12.98
C LYS A 395 -8.92 12.05 12.77
N THR A 396 -8.46 11.24 11.82
CA THR A 396 -9.02 9.92 11.52
C THR A 396 -8.33 8.78 12.26
N GLU A 397 -7.37 9.07 13.14
CA GLU A 397 -6.57 8.07 13.86
C GLU A 397 -5.98 7.01 12.90
N THR A 398 -5.54 7.47 11.73
CA THR A 398 -4.96 6.65 10.67
C THR A 398 -3.43 6.73 10.75
N HIS A 399 -2.85 5.78 11.48
CA HIS A 399 -1.46 5.85 11.88
C HIS A 399 -0.55 5.04 10.95
N TRP A 400 -0.47 5.42 9.67
CA TRP A 400 0.57 4.88 8.79
C TRP A 400 1.96 5.11 9.40
N SER A 401 2.81 4.08 9.41
CA SER A 401 4.18 4.16 9.94
C SER A 401 5.03 5.14 9.11
N TRP A 402 4.92 5.07 7.79
CA TRP A 402 5.46 6.03 6.85
C TRP A 402 4.61 6.10 5.58
N PHE A 403 4.85 7.14 4.80
CA PHE A 403 4.49 7.21 3.38
C PHE A 403 5.77 7.23 2.54
N CYS A 404 5.71 6.84 1.26
CA CYS A 404 6.85 6.96 0.35
C CYS A 404 6.38 7.34 -1.06
N THR A 405 6.45 8.62 -1.39
CA THR A 405 5.90 9.10 -2.67
C THR A 405 6.72 8.60 -3.84
N TRP A 406 6.06 8.12 -4.89
CA TRP A 406 6.74 7.65 -6.09
C TRP A 406 7.49 8.78 -6.80
N ASN A 407 8.37 8.41 -7.71
CA ASN A 407 9.23 9.37 -8.42
C ASN A 407 8.50 10.06 -9.58
N GLY A 408 9.20 10.96 -10.27
CA GLY A 408 8.69 11.57 -11.49
C GLY A 408 7.49 12.49 -11.22
N ASP A 409 6.43 12.35 -12.02
CA ASP A 409 5.28 13.27 -11.98
C ASP A 409 4.60 13.28 -10.60
N PHE A 410 4.57 12.15 -9.88
CA PHE A 410 3.95 12.06 -8.55
C PHE A 410 4.47 13.07 -7.53
N ILE A 411 5.73 13.52 -7.63
CA ILE A 411 6.29 14.55 -6.75
C ILE A 411 6.67 15.85 -7.47
N ASN A 412 6.87 15.81 -8.80
CA ASN A 412 7.46 16.93 -9.54
C ASN A 412 6.44 17.76 -10.34
N ASP A 413 5.24 17.25 -10.64
CA ASP A 413 4.32 17.90 -11.59
C ASP A 413 3.47 19.05 -11.01
N GLY A 414 3.31 19.10 -9.68
CA GLY A 414 2.42 20.06 -9.01
C GLY A 414 0.92 19.75 -9.13
N ILE A 415 0.55 18.62 -9.74
CA ILE A 415 -0.82 18.14 -9.98
C ILE A 415 -1.14 17.01 -9.00
N GLN A 416 -0.27 16.00 -8.90
CA GLN A 416 -0.41 14.89 -7.96
C GLN A 416 -0.32 15.42 -6.52
N ASN A 417 0.72 16.22 -6.27
CA ASN A 417 0.98 16.92 -5.03
C ASN A 417 1.26 18.39 -5.33
N SER A 418 0.36 19.30 -4.92
CA SER A 418 0.59 20.73 -5.07
C SER A 418 1.77 21.18 -4.21
N GLU A 419 2.46 22.25 -4.61
CA GLU A 419 3.60 22.75 -3.82
C GLU A 419 3.21 23.16 -2.40
N ASP A 420 2.02 23.73 -2.25
CA ASP A 420 1.51 24.14 -0.94
C ASP A 420 1.21 22.92 -0.06
N HIS A 421 0.71 21.84 -0.65
CA HIS A 421 0.52 20.58 0.07
C HIS A 421 1.85 19.97 0.51
N ILE A 422 2.86 19.90 -0.37
CA ILE A 422 4.18 19.36 -0.01
C ILE A 422 4.81 20.20 1.11
N ARG A 423 4.72 21.54 1.03
CA ARG A 423 5.20 22.42 2.10
C ARG A 423 4.47 22.18 3.41
N HIS A 424 3.14 22.01 3.35
CA HIS A 424 2.33 21.72 4.53
C HIS A 424 2.79 20.41 5.18
N VAL A 425 2.87 19.31 4.41
CA VAL A 425 3.30 17.99 4.90
C VAL A 425 4.68 18.05 5.54
N LEU A 426 5.70 18.57 4.83
CA LEU A 426 7.10 18.54 5.28
C LEU A 426 7.39 19.46 6.48
N ASN A 427 6.45 20.32 6.87
CA ASN A 427 6.55 21.19 8.03
C ASN A 427 5.51 20.86 9.12
N HIS A 428 4.74 19.79 8.96
CA HIS A 428 3.71 19.41 9.91
C HIS A 428 4.32 18.63 11.10
N GLU A 429 3.91 18.96 12.34
CA GLU A 429 4.50 18.37 13.56
C GLU A 429 4.33 16.84 13.68
N TYR A 430 3.30 16.29 13.03
CA TYR A 430 3.06 14.84 12.95
C TYR A 430 4.00 14.11 11.96
N VAL A 431 4.68 14.83 11.06
CA VAL A 431 5.48 14.25 9.98
C VAL A 431 6.96 14.39 10.32
N LEU A 432 7.66 13.27 10.50
CA LEU A 432 9.10 13.29 10.77
C LEU A 432 9.92 13.37 9.48
N THR A 433 10.75 14.40 9.37
CA THR A 433 11.80 14.56 8.34
C THR A 433 13.16 14.06 8.83
N LEU A 434 14.16 14.01 7.95
CA LEU A 434 15.47 13.42 8.26
C LEU A 434 16.16 14.04 9.49
N ASP A 435 16.11 15.36 9.62
CA ASP A 435 16.65 16.10 10.77
C ASP A 435 16.02 15.65 12.09
N GLU A 436 14.70 15.55 12.14
CA GLU A 436 13.95 15.14 13.33
C GLU A 436 14.19 13.66 13.68
N VAL A 437 14.27 12.78 12.66
CA VAL A 437 14.64 11.36 12.87
C VAL A 437 16.05 11.24 13.45
N LYS A 438 17.00 12.05 13.01
CA LYS A 438 18.37 12.03 13.54
C LYS A 438 18.43 12.47 14.99
N GLU A 439 17.67 13.48 15.37
CA GLU A 439 17.58 13.94 16.76
C GLU A 439 16.96 12.89 17.68
N LEU A 440 15.96 12.13 17.19
CA LEU A 440 15.31 11.08 17.97
C LEU A 440 16.13 9.79 18.09
N ARG A 441 17.11 9.58 17.19
CA ARG A 441 17.96 8.37 17.15
C ARG A 441 19.36 8.58 17.74
N SER A 442 19.75 9.82 18.04
CA SER A 442 21.00 10.16 18.75
C SER A 442 20.88 9.93 20.25
#